data_AF-A0A7J2YYX7-F1
#
_entry.id   AF-A0A7J2YYX7-F1
#
_cell.length_a   1.000
_cell.length_b   1.000
_cell.length_c   1.000
_cell.angle_alpha   90.00
_cell.angle_beta   90.00
_cell.angle_gamma   90.00
#
_symmetry.space_group_name_H-M   'P 1'
#
loop_
_entity.id
_entity.type
_entity.pdbx_description
1 polymer ?
#
loop_
_entity_poly.entity_id
_entity_poly.type
_entity_poly.pdbx_seq_one_letter_code
_entity_poly.pdbx_strand_id
1 'polypeptide(L)'
;MSEKFTVARLTRENEHFEILVKPNKALDYRNGKISSITEVLAAELIFSDANKGTKVSEEAMKKAFHTVDPLKIADEIIKKGTLQLTTDQRRKMVEDKKRQVIDFISRQAVDPKTNLPHPPMRIENAMEQIRYPIDPYKPVEEQAKDIVKLLRPILPLKVEQVIVAVKIPTQYAARAYGTIKTLGTIKREEWRSDGSWYGELELPAGSYASLLNKLGDITKGSGEAKII
;
A
#
# COMPACT_ATOMS: atom_id res chain seq x y z
N MET A 1 -27.23 -1.24 16.73
CA MET A 1 -26.27 -0.12 16.61
C MET A 1 -26.58 0.61 15.32
N SER A 2 -26.93 1.89 15.37
CA SER A 2 -27.19 2.66 14.14
C SER A 2 -25.89 2.76 13.35
N GLU A 3 -25.88 2.26 12.11
CA GLU A 3 -24.77 2.48 11.20
C GLU A 3 -24.66 4.00 10.98
N LYS A 4 -23.57 4.62 11.45
CA LYS A 4 -23.32 6.03 11.20
C LYS A 4 -23.01 6.21 9.72
N PHE A 5 -23.86 6.93 9.01
CA PHE A 5 -23.63 7.32 7.62
C PHE A 5 -22.69 8.52 7.54
N THR A 6 -21.99 8.66 6.42
CA THR A 6 -21.21 9.85 6.10
C THR A 6 -21.60 10.39 4.73
N VAL A 7 -21.17 11.60 4.43
CA VAL A 7 -21.44 12.30 3.18
C VAL A 7 -20.23 12.16 2.24
N ALA A 8 -20.46 11.74 1.00
CA ALA A 8 -19.51 11.96 -0.08
C ALA A 8 -20.00 13.11 -0.95
N ARG A 9 -19.11 14.04 -1.30
CA ARG A 9 -19.45 15.26 -2.05
C ARG A 9 -18.62 15.35 -3.32
N LEU A 10 -19.24 15.78 -4.41
CA LEU A 10 -18.58 16.22 -5.62
C LEU A 10 -19.14 17.59 -6.04
N THR A 11 -18.27 18.52 -6.39
CA THR A 11 -18.66 19.81 -6.95
C THR A 11 -18.39 19.79 -8.45
N ARG A 12 -19.41 20.08 -9.26
CA ARG A 12 -19.32 20.10 -10.72
C ARG A 12 -20.27 21.16 -11.27
N GLU A 13 -19.87 21.89 -12.30
CA GLU A 13 -20.67 23.00 -12.88
C GLU A 13 -21.15 24.02 -11.83
N ASN A 14 -20.33 24.29 -10.80
CA ASN A 14 -20.66 25.18 -9.69
C ASN A 14 -21.82 24.70 -8.78
N GLU A 15 -22.26 23.46 -8.93
CA GLU A 15 -23.28 22.81 -8.10
C GLU A 15 -22.68 21.70 -7.22
N HIS A 16 -23.30 21.44 -6.07
CA HIS A 16 -22.90 20.41 -5.13
C HIS A 16 -23.79 19.18 -5.26
N PHE A 17 -23.15 18.01 -5.34
CA PHE A 17 -23.83 16.72 -5.37
C PHE A 17 -23.30 15.89 -4.21
N GLU A 18 -24.21 15.46 -3.36
CA GLU A 18 -23.95 14.75 -2.12
C GLU A 18 -24.70 13.43 -2.08
N ILE A 19 -24.06 12.41 -1.50
CA ILE A 19 -24.67 11.11 -1.26
C ILE A 19 -24.39 10.66 0.17
N LEU A 20 -25.35 9.94 0.74
CA LEU A 20 -25.19 9.29 2.04
C LEU A 20 -24.64 7.89 1.83
N VAL A 21 -23.49 7.59 2.43
CA VAL A 21 -22.78 6.32 2.26
C VAL A 21 -22.40 5.72 3.61
N LYS A 22 -22.27 4.40 3.63
CA LYS A 22 -21.67 3.66 4.74
C LYS A 22 -20.15 3.86 4.68
N PRO A 23 -19.52 4.49 5.69
CA PRO A 23 -18.15 4.98 5.59
C PRO A 23 -17.11 3.91 5.23
N ASN A 24 -17.18 2.72 5.86
CA ASN A 24 -16.22 1.64 5.61
C ASN A 24 -16.41 1.02 4.22
N LYS A 25 -17.66 0.74 3.84
CA LYS A 25 -17.97 0.18 2.52
C LYS A 25 -17.61 1.16 1.39
N ALA A 26 -17.76 2.46 1.61
CA ALA A 26 -17.40 3.47 0.62
C ALA A 26 -15.89 3.54 0.38
N LEU A 27 -15.08 3.41 1.44
CA LEU A 27 -13.63 3.28 1.31
C LEU A 27 -13.25 2.00 0.57
N ASP A 28 -13.84 0.86 0.93
CA ASP A 28 -13.53 -0.42 0.30
C ASP A 28 -13.95 -0.45 -1.18
N TYR A 29 -15.08 0.18 -1.54
CA TYR A 29 -15.50 0.39 -2.92
C TYR A 29 -14.50 1.26 -3.70
N ARG A 30 -14.06 2.39 -3.12
CA ARG A 30 -13.05 3.25 -3.73
C ARG A 30 -11.70 2.54 -3.92
N ASN A 31 -11.36 1.63 -3.02
CA ASN A 31 -10.16 0.79 -3.10
C ASN A 31 -10.34 -0.44 -4.01
N GLY A 32 -11.51 -0.63 -4.64
CA GLY A 32 -11.79 -1.74 -5.56
C GLY A 32 -12.04 -3.09 -4.89
N LYS A 33 -12.25 -3.14 -3.57
CA LYS A 33 -12.55 -4.39 -2.83
C LYS A 33 -14.02 -4.79 -2.92
N ILE A 34 -14.91 -3.84 -3.11
CA ILE A 34 -16.36 -4.05 -3.26
C ILE A 34 -16.77 -3.57 -4.66
N SER A 35 -17.58 -4.35 -5.35
CA SER A 35 -18.10 -4.03 -6.68
C SER A 35 -19.56 -3.55 -6.67
N SER A 36 -20.32 -3.83 -5.62
CA SER A 36 -21.72 -3.42 -5.49
C SER A 36 -21.84 -2.03 -4.84
N ILE A 37 -22.26 -1.03 -5.61
CA ILE A 37 -22.49 0.32 -5.11
C ILE A 37 -23.75 0.43 -4.24
N THR A 38 -24.76 -0.41 -4.49
CA THR A 38 -26.01 -0.44 -3.71
C THR A 38 -25.76 -0.76 -2.24
N GLU A 39 -24.75 -1.60 -1.97
CA GLU A 39 -24.35 -1.91 -0.59
C GLU A 39 -23.67 -0.75 0.14
N VAL A 40 -23.09 0.18 -0.62
CA VAL A 40 -22.35 1.34 -0.12
C VAL A 40 -23.31 2.48 0.22
N LEU A 41 -24.33 2.67 -0.60
CA LEU A 41 -25.31 3.73 -0.44
C LEU A 41 -26.22 3.47 0.76
N ALA A 42 -26.50 4.53 1.52
CA ALA A 42 -27.53 4.52 2.55
C ALA A 42 -28.92 4.75 1.93
N ALA A 43 -28.96 5.55 0.85
CA ALA A 43 -30.14 5.84 0.06
C ALA A 43 -29.72 6.03 -1.40
N GLU A 44 -30.54 5.54 -2.33
CA GLU A 44 -30.35 5.72 -3.78
C GLU A 44 -30.85 7.10 -4.24
N LEU A 45 -30.38 8.15 -3.56
CA LEU A 45 -30.78 9.54 -3.79
C LEU A 45 -29.55 10.45 -3.83
N ILE A 46 -29.59 11.43 -4.73
CA ILE A 46 -28.57 12.48 -4.86
C ILE A 46 -29.11 13.76 -4.22
N PHE A 47 -28.36 14.29 -3.27
CA PHE A 47 -28.70 15.47 -2.49
C PHE A 47 -27.86 16.67 -2.91
N SER A 48 -28.42 17.88 -2.85
CA SER A 48 -27.62 19.11 -2.89
C SER A 48 -27.04 19.42 -1.51
N ASP A 49 -27.77 19.02 -0.46
CA ASP A 49 -27.36 19.06 0.94
C ASP A 49 -27.98 17.86 1.68
N ALA A 50 -27.15 16.85 1.96
CA ALA A 50 -27.56 15.62 2.60
C ALA A 50 -27.96 15.82 4.08
N ASN A 51 -27.44 16.85 4.75
CA ASN A 51 -27.80 17.16 6.13
C ASN A 51 -29.19 17.79 6.22
N LYS A 52 -29.59 18.55 5.19
CA LYS A 52 -30.94 19.14 5.09
C LYS A 52 -31.94 18.25 4.36
N GLY A 53 -31.49 17.17 3.73
CA GLY A 53 -32.33 16.27 2.95
C GLY A 53 -32.81 16.87 1.61
N THR A 54 -32.15 17.93 1.14
CA THR A 54 -32.54 18.62 -0.11
C THR A 54 -32.03 17.82 -1.31
N LYS A 55 -32.93 17.41 -2.21
CA LYS A 55 -32.59 16.65 -3.42
C LYS A 55 -32.11 17.59 -4.54
N VAL A 56 -31.25 17.07 -5.41
CA VAL A 56 -30.88 17.76 -6.65
C VAL A 56 -31.98 17.56 -7.70
N SER A 57 -32.22 18.55 -8.55
CA SER A 57 -33.16 18.41 -9.67
C SER A 57 -32.60 17.49 -10.77
N GLU A 58 -33.48 16.84 -11.52
CA GLU A 58 -33.05 15.99 -12.65
C GLU A 58 -32.33 16.78 -13.75
N GLU A 59 -32.71 18.04 -13.96
CA GLU A 59 -32.07 18.94 -14.91
C GLU A 59 -30.60 19.19 -14.55
N ALA A 60 -30.31 19.45 -13.27
CA ALA A 60 -28.96 19.60 -12.74
C ALA A 60 -28.13 18.32 -12.88
N MET A 61 -28.72 17.16 -12.54
CA MET A 61 -28.06 15.86 -12.71
C MET A 61 -27.72 15.60 -14.18
N LYS A 62 -28.66 15.84 -15.09
CA LYS A 62 -28.47 15.65 -16.53
C LYS A 62 -27.45 16.63 -17.11
N LYS A 63 -27.41 17.88 -16.62
CA LYS A 63 -26.43 18.88 -17.05
C LYS A 63 -25.01 18.52 -16.59
N ALA A 64 -24.83 18.11 -15.35
CA ALA A 64 -23.53 17.83 -14.78
C ALA A 64 -22.98 16.44 -15.15
N PHE A 65 -23.82 15.40 -15.16
CA PHE A 65 -23.40 14.00 -15.32
C PHE A 65 -23.86 13.35 -16.63
N HIS A 66 -24.64 14.07 -17.46
CA HIS A 66 -25.28 13.53 -18.68
C HIS A 66 -26.17 12.32 -18.42
N THR A 67 -26.58 12.10 -17.17
CA THR A 67 -27.45 11.01 -16.74
C THR A 67 -28.29 11.45 -15.55
N VAL A 68 -29.41 10.76 -15.33
CA VAL A 68 -30.29 10.92 -14.17
C VAL A 68 -30.29 9.67 -13.28
N ASP A 69 -29.47 8.67 -13.63
CA ASP A 69 -29.35 7.41 -12.89
C ASP A 69 -28.56 7.64 -11.59
N PRO A 70 -29.20 7.51 -10.40
CA PRO A 70 -28.54 7.77 -9.12
C PRO A 70 -27.34 6.86 -8.87
N LEU A 71 -27.34 5.62 -9.38
CA LEU A 71 -26.25 4.66 -9.17
C LEU A 71 -25.00 5.08 -9.95
N LYS A 72 -25.16 5.50 -11.21
CA LYS A 72 -24.04 6.00 -12.03
C LYS A 72 -23.46 7.29 -11.47
N ILE A 73 -24.31 8.19 -11.02
CA ILE A 73 -23.90 9.45 -10.41
C ILE A 73 -23.15 9.17 -9.10
N ALA A 74 -23.69 8.29 -8.25
CA ALA A 74 -23.03 7.88 -7.02
C ALA A 74 -21.63 7.27 -7.27
N ASP A 75 -21.46 6.46 -8.31
CA ASP A 75 -20.17 5.86 -8.67
C ASP A 75 -19.13 6.95 -8.96
N GLU A 76 -19.53 7.96 -9.75
CA GLU A 76 -18.67 9.08 -10.08
C GLU A 76 -18.34 9.93 -8.84
N ILE A 77 -19.32 10.17 -7.95
CA ILE A 77 -19.12 10.91 -6.70
C ILE A 77 -18.14 10.18 -5.77
N ILE A 78 -18.23 8.86 -5.61
CA ILE A 78 -17.32 8.12 -4.72
C ILE A 78 -15.89 8.10 -5.27
N LYS A 79 -15.74 7.91 -6.60
CA LYS A 79 -14.44 7.80 -7.27
C LYS A 79 -13.72 9.13 -7.38
N LYS A 80 -14.43 10.20 -7.80
CA LYS A 80 -13.83 11.51 -8.09
C LYS A 80 -14.06 12.55 -7.00
N GLY A 81 -15.06 12.34 -6.14
CA GLY A 81 -15.40 13.27 -5.07
C GLY A 81 -14.55 13.12 -3.81
N THR A 82 -14.90 13.95 -2.83
CA THR A 82 -14.33 13.94 -1.49
C THR A 82 -15.23 13.14 -0.56
N LEU A 83 -14.67 12.11 0.05
CA LEU A 83 -15.36 11.32 1.05
C LEU A 83 -15.09 11.93 2.42
N GLN A 84 -16.13 12.36 3.14
CA GLN A 84 -15.98 12.84 4.51
C GLN A 84 -15.65 11.63 5.40
N LEU A 85 -14.41 11.55 5.87
CA LEU A 85 -13.98 10.50 6.78
C LEU A 85 -14.24 10.92 8.22
N THR A 86 -14.60 9.96 9.06
CA THR A 86 -14.62 10.19 10.50
C THR A 86 -13.19 10.33 11.03
N THR A 87 -13.03 10.98 12.20
CA THR A 87 -11.73 11.11 12.87
C THR A 87 -11.05 9.76 13.08
N ASP A 88 -11.81 8.74 13.47
CA ASP A 88 -11.28 7.39 13.72
C ASP A 88 -10.80 6.70 12.43
N GLN A 89 -11.54 6.86 11.34
CA GLN A 89 -11.13 6.31 10.04
C GLN A 89 -9.86 6.98 9.52
N ARG A 90 -9.79 8.31 9.63
CA ARG A 90 -8.59 9.06 9.24
C ARG A 90 -7.39 8.62 10.07
N ARG A 91 -7.56 8.45 11.39
CA ARG A 91 -6.50 7.93 12.28
C ARG A 91 -6.04 6.55 11.84
N LYS A 92 -6.96 5.62 11.59
CA LYS A 92 -6.64 4.27 11.14
C LYS A 92 -5.89 4.25 9.82
N MET A 93 -6.33 5.03 8.83
CA MET A 93 -5.64 5.14 7.54
C MET A 93 -4.23 5.70 7.67
N VAL A 94 -4.03 6.67 8.57
CA VAL A 94 -2.72 7.23 8.87
C VAL A 94 -1.82 6.21 9.57
N GLU A 95 -2.37 5.42 10.49
CA GLU A 95 -1.61 4.38 11.21
C GLU A 95 -1.21 3.22 10.29
N ASP A 96 -2.16 2.69 9.51
CA ASP A 96 -1.90 1.67 8.48
C ASP A 96 -0.87 2.20 7.47
N LYS A 97 -1.05 3.48 7.09
CA LYS A 97 -0.09 4.37 6.42
C LYS A 97 1.33 4.23 6.92
N LYS A 98 1.50 4.66 8.17
CA LYS A 98 2.74 4.71 8.92
C LYS A 98 3.42 3.33 8.94
N ARG A 99 2.67 2.26 9.21
CA ARG A 99 3.19 0.88 9.23
C ARG A 99 3.75 0.46 7.88
N GLN A 100 3.03 0.71 6.79
CA GLN A 100 3.52 0.40 5.44
C GLN A 100 4.82 1.15 5.10
N VAL A 101 4.91 2.41 5.49
CA VAL A 101 6.12 3.22 5.30
C VAL A 101 7.30 2.69 6.13
N ILE A 102 7.07 2.34 7.39
CA ILE A 102 8.09 1.74 8.27
C ILE A 102 8.63 0.44 7.65
N ASP A 103 7.73 -0.45 7.23
CA ASP A 103 8.10 -1.73 6.62
C ASP A 103 8.86 -1.52 5.31
N PHE A 104 8.44 -0.56 4.50
CA PHE A 104 9.12 -0.22 3.26
C PHE A 104 10.55 0.27 3.51
N ILE A 105 10.73 1.20 4.45
CA ILE A 105 12.05 1.72 4.81
C ILE A 105 12.93 0.61 5.39
N SER A 106 12.39 -0.25 6.26
CA SER A 106 13.13 -1.37 6.86
C SER A 106 13.66 -2.35 5.81
N ARG A 107 12.88 -2.63 4.76
CA ARG A 107 13.28 -3.52 3.67
C ARG A 107 14.31 -2.90 2.73
N GLN A 108 14.25 -1.58 2.51
CA GLN A 108 15.09 -0.90 1.53
C GLN A 108 16.36 -0.27 2.10
N ALA A 109 16.37 0.11 3.37
CA ALA A 109 17.47 0.83 3.99
C ALA A 109 18.24 -0.04 4.99
N VAL A 110 19.56 0.09 4.96
CA VAL A 110 20.49 -0.57 5.88
C VAL A 110 21.33 0.44 6.65
N ASP A 111 21.88 0.00 7.78
CA ASP A 111 22.89 0.76 8.51
C ASP A 111 24.22 0.74 7.73
N PRO A 112 24.80 1.90 7.36
CA PRO A 112 26.08 1.96 6.67
C PRO A 112 27.24 1.29 7.42
N LYS A 113 27.15 1.13 8.74
CA LYS A 113 28.22 0.55 9.56
C LYS A 113 28.18 -0.97 9.59
N THR A 114 26.99 -1.55 9.64
CA THR A 114 26.81 -3.01 9.78
C THR A 114 26.31 -3.67 8.50
N ASN A 115 25.83 -2.88 7.52
CA ASN A 115 25.12 -3.33 6.32
C ASN A 115 23.88 -4.19 6.61
N LEU A 116 23.36 -4.12 7.85
CA LEU A 116 22.16 -4.84 8.26
C LEU A 116 20.93 -3.92 8.17
N PRO A 117 19.73 -4.48 7.88
CA PRO A 117 18.48 -3.73 7.96
C PRO A 117 18.21 -3.22 9.37
N HIS A 118 17.61 -2.03 9.46
CA HIS A 118 17.10 -1.54 10.73
C HIS A 118 15.77 -2.21 11.07
N PRO A 119 15.59 -2.72 12.31
CA PRO A 119 14.30 -3.27 12.73
C PRO A 119 13.16 -2.25 12.58
N PRO A 120 11.93 -2.67 12.24
CA PRO A 120 10.78 -1.78 12.11
C PRO A 120 10.57 -0.87 13.32
N MET A 121 10.70 -1.42 14.53
CA MET A 121 10.56 -0.69 15.79
C MET A 121 11.60 0.44 15.95
N ARG A 122 12.82 0.26 15.41
CA ARG A 122 13.87 1.29 15.46
C ARG A 122 13.54 2.45 14.52
N ILE A 123 13.00 2.16 13.34
CA ILE A 123 12.54 3.16 12.38
C ILE A 123 11.32 3.89 12.93
N GLU A 124 10.38 3.17 13.55
CA GLU A 124 9.22 3.78 14.21
C GLU A 124 9.63 4.80 15.28
N ASN A 125 10.52 4.42 16.19
CA ASN A 125 11.03 5.33 17.22
C ASN A 125 11.71 6.57 16.62
N ALA A 126 12.46 6.40 15.53
CA ALA A 126 13.12 7.52 14.85
C ALA A 126 12.09 8.41 14.11
N MET A 127 11.03 7.83 13.56
CA MET A 127 9.93 8.57 12.94
C MET A 127 9.14 9.42 13.96
N GLU A 128 9.02 8.96 15.21
CA GLU A 128 8.40 9.74 16.28
C GLU A 128 9.21 10.97 16.67
N GLN A 129 10.54 10.91 16.55
CA GLN A 129 11.41 12.06 16.83
C GLN A 129 11.29 13.17 15.79
N ILE A 130 11.19 12.80 14.50
CA ILE A 130 11.05 13.79 13.41
C ILE A 130 9.64 14.35 13.29
N ARG A 131 8.64 13.71 13.92
CA ARG A 131 7.22 14.11 13.90
C ARG A 131 6.68 14.41 12.49
N TYR A 132 7.10 13.62 11.51
CA TYR A 132 6.68 13.80 10.12
C TYR A 132 5.19 13.46 9.96
N PRO A 133 4.36 14.36 9.40
CA PRO A 133 2.94 14.08 9.18
C PRO A 133 2.74 13.10 8.03
N ILE A 134 2.17 11.93 8.31
CA ILE A 134 1.86 10.91 7.29
C ILE A 134 0.56 11.27 6.56
N ASP A 135 0.63 11.25 5.23
CA ASP A 135 -0.51 11.43 4.34
C ASP A 135 -1.05 10.06 3.89
N PRO A 136 -2.30 9.70 4.21
CA PRO A 136 -2.87 8.41 3.82
C PRO A 136 -3.12 8.28 2.30
N TYR A 137 -3.16 9.39 1.56
CA TYR A 137 -3.43 9.39 0.12
C TYR A 137 -2.17 9.38 -0.74
N LYS A 138 -1.03 9.79 -0.19
CA LYS A 138 0.24 9.76 -0.92
C LYS A 138 0.79 8.33 -1.06
N PRO A 139 1.53 8.03 -2.15
CA PRO A 139 2.26 6.77 -2.30
C PRO A 139 3.25 6.56 -1.15
N VAL A 140 3.51 5.27 -0.84
CA VAL A 140 4.44 4.89 0.25
C VAL A 140 5.86 5.27 -0.13
N GLU A 141 6.24 5.06 -1.39
CA GLU A 141 7.57 5.28 -1.94
C GLU A 141 7.97 6.76 -1.90
N GLU A 142 7.02 7.65 -2.20
CA GLU A 142 7.25 9.10 -2.17
C GLU A 142 7.48 9.57 -0.74
N GLN A 143 6.61 9.20 0.19
CA GLN A 143 6.73 9.56 1.60
C GLN A 143 8.00 8.96 2.22
N ALA A 144 8.33 7.71 1.88
CA ALA A 144 9.53 7.05 2.37
C ALA A 144 10.80 7.81 1.97
N LYS A 145 10.89 8.34 0.75
CA LYS A 145 12.06 9.12 0.30
C LYS A 145 12.26 10.38 1.14
N ASP A 146 11.17 11.09 1.46
CA ASP A 146 11.24 12.30 2.28
C ASP A 146 11.58 11.99 3.74
N ILE A 147 10.97 10.94 4.28
CA ILE A 147 11.24 10.47 5.64
C ILE A 147 12.69 10.00 5.78
N VAL A 148 13.24 9.26 4.82
CA VAL A 148 14.64 8.80 4.85
C VAL A 148 15.60 9.98 4.90
N LYS A 149 15.35 11.08 4.18
CA LYS A 149 16.19 12.30 4.24
C LYS A 149 16.20 12.90 5.65
N LEU A 150 15.03 12.96 6.29
CA LEU A 150 14.87 13.49 7.65
C LEU A 150 15.40 12.56 8.73
N LEU A 151 15.41 11.24 8.47
CA LEU A 151 15.93 10.25 9.40
C LEU A 151 17.46 10.20 9.41
N ARG A 152 18.14 10.48 8.28
CA ARG A 152 19.62 10.39 8.15
C ARG A 152 20.44 11.04 9.30
N PRO A 153 20.08 12.22 9.84
CA PRO A 153 20.82 12.84 10.94
C PRO A 153 20.73 12.08 12.27
N ILE A 154 19.64 11.32 12.48
CA ILE A 154 19.34 10.60 13.73
C ILE A 154 19.70 9.12 13.59
N LEU A 155 19.37 8.54 12.44
CA LEU A 155 19.56 7.16 12.08
C LEU A 155 20.30 7.10 10.74
N PRO A 156 21.57 6.67 10.72
CA PRO A 156 22.31 6.55 9.47
C PRO A 156 21.65 5.46 8.61
N LEU A 157 21.15 5.87 7.44
CA LEU A 157 20.39 5.05 6.51
C LEU A 157 21.00 5.18 5.11
N LYS A 158 21.37 4.04 4.53
CA LYS A 158 21.77 3.93 3.12
C LYS A 158 20.78 3.01 2.41
N VAL A 159 20.28 3.46 1.27
CA VAL A 159 19.49 2.62 0.36
C VAL A 159 20.47 2.02 -0.64
N GLU A 160 20.59 0.70 -0.62
CA GLU A 160 21.56 -0.04 -1.43
C GLU A 160 20.90 -1.31 -1.97
N GLN A 161 21.15 -1.60 -3.25
CA GLN A 161 20.81 -2.89 -3.86
C GLN A 161 22.07 -3.75 -3.85
N VAL A 162 21.90 -5.02 -3.49
CA VAL A 162 22.97 -6.01 -3.47
C VAL A 162 22.63 -7.13 -4.46
N ILE A 163 23.67 -7.71 -5.04
CA ILE A 163 23.54 -8.92 -5.84
C ILE A 163 23.91 -10.09 -4.94
N VAL A 164 23.07 -11.12 -4.94
CA VAL A 164 23.23 -12.30 -4.10
C VAL A 164 23.25 -13.52 -4.99
N ALA A 165 24.36 -14.25 -4.96
CA ALA A 165 24.47 -15.56 -5.56
C ALA A 165 23.78 -16.58 -4.65
N VAL A 166 22.82 -17.31 -5.20
CA VAL A 166 22.04 -18.34 -4.52
C VAL A 166 22.26 -19.68 -5.23
N LYS A 167 22.55 -20.73 -4.45
CA LYS A 167 22.72 -22.09 -4.93
C LYS A 167 21.76 -23.02 -4.20
N ILE A 168 21.03 -23.82 -4.95
CA ILE A 168 19.97 -24.68 -4.44
C ILE A 168 20.20 -26.12 -4.93
N PRO A 169 20.26 -27.11 -4.03
CA PRO A 169 20.34 -28.51 -4.42
C PRO A 169 19.11 -28.98 -5.19
N THR A 170 19.31 -29.97 -6.06
CA THR A 170 18.30 -30.57 -6.96
C THR A 170 17.01 -30.95 -6.25
N GLN A 171 17.10 -31.45 -5.02
CA GLN A 171 15.96 -31.89 -4.19
C GLN A 171 14.93 -30.77 -3.93
N TYR A 172 15.36 -29.50 -3.90
CA TYR A 172 14.53 -28.36 -3.55
C TYR A 172 14.44 -27.31 -4.66
N ALA A 173 15.24 -27.44 -5.73
CA ALA A 173 15.37 -26.44 -6.79
C ALA A 173 14.03 -26.01 -7.39
N ALA A 174 13.17 -26.95 -7.80
CA ALA A 174 11.87 -26.64 -8.39
C ALA A 174 10.92 -25.87 -7.44
N ARG A 175 10.93 -26.22 -6.14
CA ARG A 175 10.08 -25.58 -5.13
C ARG A 175 10.60 -24.21 -4.73
N ALA A 176 11.91 -24.10 -4.55
CA ALA A 176 12.57 -22.87 -4.10
C ALA A 176 12.61 -21.81 -5.21
N TYR A 177 12.73 -22.22 -6.48
CA TYR A 177 12.74 -21.32 -7.63
C TYR A 177 11.55 -20.34 -7.63
N GLY A 178 10.34 -20.87 -7.45
CA GLY A 178 9.12 -20.07 -7.43
C GLY A 178 9.13 -19.00 -6.32
N THR A 179 9.61 -19.35 -5.12
CA THR A 179 9.71 -18.39 -4.01
C THR A 179 10.82 -17.38 -4.25
N ILE A 180 11.99 -17.79 -4.71
CA ILE A 180 13.15 -16.92 -4.92
C ILE A 180 12.86 -15.85 -5.97
N LYS A 181 12.14 -16.20 -7.03
CA LYS A 181 11.66 -15.26 -8.05
C LYS A 181 10.75 -14.15 -7.48
N THR A 182 10.07 -14.39 -6.35
CA THR A 182 9.23 -13.37 -5.68
C THR A 182 10.02 -12.44 -4.76
N LEU A 183 11.25 -12.79 -4.40
CA LEU A 183 12.06 -12.06 -3.42
C LEU A 183 13.01 -11.03 -4.03
N GLY A 184 13.31 -11.15 -5.31
CA GLY A 184 14.21 -10.24 -6.01
C GLY A 184 14.17 -10.44 -7.51
N THR A 185 14.93 -9.61 -8.22
CA THR A 185 15.06 -9.66 -9.68
C THR A 185 16.22 -10.57 -10.05
N ILE A 186 15.94 -11.63 -10.82
CA ILE A 186 16.99 -12.55 -11.29
C ILE A 186 17.79 -11.86 -12.41
N LYS A 187 19.08 -11.65 -12.19
CA LYS A 187 20.02 -11.13 -13.20
C LYS A 187 20.59 -12.25 -14.07
N ARG A 188 20.90 -13.37 -13.43
CA ARG A 188 21.47 -14.55 -14.08
C ARG A 188 20.93 -15.80 -13.41
N GLU A 189 20.62 -16.81 -14.20
CA GLU A 189 20.25 -18.14 -13.69
C GLU A 189 20.86 -19.23 -14.56
N GLU A 190 21.18 -20.36 -13.93
CA GLU A 190 21.76 -21.52 -14.59
C GLU A 190 21.28 -22.80 -13.88
N TRP A 191 20.74 -23.71 -14.67
CA TRP A 191 20.49 -25.09 -14.25
C TRP A 191 21.73 -25.91 -14.54
N ARG A 192 22.34 -26.46 -13.50
CA ARG A 192 23.56 -27.26 -13.64
C ARG A 192 23.22 -28.70 -14.02
N SER A 193 24.21 -29.39 -14.57
CA SER A 193 24.09 -30.79 -15.01
C SER A 193 23.76 -31.78 -13.88
N ASP A 194 24.07 -31.41 -12.63
CA ASP A 194 23.69 -32.16 -11.42
C ASP A 194 22.22 -31.93 -10.99
N GLY A 195 21.48 -31.10 -11.73
CA GLY A 195 20.10 -30.69 -11.44
C GLY A 195 19.99 -29.60 -10.37
N SER A 196 21.11 -29.10 -9.85
CA SER A 196 21.12 -27.96 -8.94
C SER A 196 20.83 -26.66 -9.70
N TRP A 197 20.27 -25.69 -8.99
CA TRP A 197 20.00 -24.37 -9.54
C TRP A 197 20.97 -23.35 -8.94
N TYR A 198 21.53 -22.50 -9.80
CA TYR A 198 22.32 -21.35 -9.43
C TYR A 198 21.66 -20.09 -9.98
N GLY A 199 21.60 -19.02 -9.20
CA GLY A 199 21.14 -17.73 -9.70
C GLY A 199 21.70 -16.54 -8.94
N GLU A 200 21.83 -15.44 -9.64
CA GLU A 200 22.22 -14.14 -9.10
C GLU A 200 20.97 -13.26 -9.02
N LEU A 201 20.61 -12.89 -7.80
CA LEU A 201 19.44 -12.07 -7.52
C LEU A 201 19.86 -10.68 -7.09
N GLU A 202 19.28 -9.67 -7.72
CA GLU A 202 19.33 -8.29 -7.25
C GLU A 202 18.16 -8.04 -6.30
N LEU A 203 18.47 -7.65 -5.06
CA LEU A 203 17.47 -7.28 -4.07
C LEU A 203 17.97 -6.11 -3.20
N PRO A 204 17.05 -5.38 -2.54
CA PRO A 204 17.44 -4.39 -1.54
C PRO A 204 18.24 -5.04 -0.41
N ALA A 205 19.32 -4.40 0.04
CA ALA A 205 20.22 -4.93 1.08
C ALA A 205 19.47 -5.31 2.37
N GLY A 206 18.45 -4.54 2.74
CA GLY A 206 17.64 -4.80 3.93
C GLY A 206 16.78 -6.07 3.83
N SER A 207 16.56 -6.60 2.62
CA SER A 207 15.78 -7.83 2.39
C SER A 207 16.63 -9.10 2.42
N TYR A 208 17.96 -8.99 2.53
CA TYR A 208 18.89 -10.13 2.53
C TYR A 208 18.61 -11.13 3.65
N ALA A 209 18.36 -10.65 4.88
CA ALA A 209 18.02 -11.52 6.00
C ALA A 209 16.71 -12.30 5.76
N SER A 210 15.72 -11.68 5.10
CA SER A 210 14.46 -12.35 4.75
C SER A 210 14.67 -13.43 3.68
N LEU A 211 15.55 -13.17 2.70
CA LEU A 211 15.96 -14.17 1.71
C LEU A 211 16.63 -15.38 2.37
N LEU A 212 17.56 -15.16 3.28
CA LEU A 212 18.24 -16.23 4.01
C LEU A 212 17.26 -17.11 4.80
N ASN A 213 16.35 -16.50 5.55
CA ASN A 213 15.35 -17.24 6.33
C ASN A 213 14.44 -18.09 5.44
N LYS A 214 13.89 -17.50 4.37
CA LYS A 214 13.02 -18.22 3.44
C LYS A 214 13.76 -19.33 2.69
N LEU A 215 15.00 -19.08 2.29
CA LEU A 215 15.85 -20.10 1.67
C LEU A 215 16.11 -21.26 2.63
N GLY A 216 16.44 -20.96 3.88
CA GLY A 216 16.65 -21.95 4.94
C GLY A 216 15.41 -22.81 5.19
N ASP A 217 14.23 -22.20 5.30
CA ASP A 217 12.97 -22.90 5.52
C ASP A 217 12.61 -23.88 4.39
N ILE A 218 12.82 -23.47 3.13
CA ILE A 218 12.44 -24.27 1.95
C ILE A 218 13.44 -25.40 1.72
N THR A 219 14.73 -25.11 1.89
CA THR A 219 15.82 -26.03 1.60
C THR A 219 16.25 -26.85 2.81
N LYS A 220 15.59 -26.68 3.96
CA LYS A 220 15.99 -27.24 5.25
C LYS A 220 17.47 -26.95 5.58
N GLY A 221 17.92 -25.74 5.25
CA GLY A 221 19.30 -25.29 5.45
C GLY A 221 20.33 -25.80 4.44
N SER A 222 19.90 -26.50 3.38
CA SER A 222 20.82 -27.01 2.34
C SER A 222 21.10 -26.00 1.20
N GLY A 223 20.39 -24.86 1.17
CA GLY A 223 20.61 -23.79 0.22
C GLY A 223 21.72 -22.84 0.69
N GLU A 224 22.57 -22.41 -0.23
CA GLU A 224 23.64 -21.45 0.02
C GLU A 224 23.26 -20.10 -0.60
N ALA A 225 23.53 -19.00 0.12
CA ALA A 225 23.40 -17.66 -0.41
C ALA A 225 24.59 -16.81 0.04
N LYS A 226 25.15 -16.04 -0.90
CA LYS A 226 26.32 -15.18 -0.68
C LYS A 226 26.18 -13.88 -1.45
N ILE A 227 26.39 -12.76 -0.77
CA ILE A 227 26.48 -11.44 -1.42
C ILE A 227 27.75 -11.41 -2.29
N ILE A 228 27.61 -10.92 -3.52
CA ILE A 228 28.70 -10.77 -4.50
C ILE A 228 28.97 -9.31 -4.85
#